data_AF-A0AAW3T841-F1
#
_entry.id   AF-A0AAW3T841-F1
#
_cell.length_a   1.000
_cell.length_b   1.000
_cell.length_c   1.000
_cell.angle_alpha   90.00
_cell.angle_beta   90.00
_cell.angle_gamma   90.00
#
_symmetry.space_group_name_H-M   'P 1'
#
loop_
_entity.id
_entity.type
_entity.pdbx_description
1 polymer ?
#
loop_
_entity_poly.entity_id
_entity_poly.type
_entity_poly.pdbx_seq_one_letter_code
_entity_poly.pdbx_strand_id
1 'polypeptide(L)'
;MSILLHHPKVSPATRRELGWARADDGFWVADDAAAFAGTIDRQNGHFSVRNGFAEYIGDYSTLAAAQAALAAHVERARSERPC
;
A
#
# COMPACT_ATOMS: atom_id res chain seq x y z
N MET A 1 -35.66 1.31 32.48
CA MET A 1 -34.50 2.11 32.05
C MET A 1 -33.57 1.18 31.29
N SER A 2 -33.52 1.30 29.96
CA SER A 2 -32.67 0.45 29.11
C SER A 2 -31.79 1.35 28.26
N ILE A 3 -30.48 1.26 28.50
CA ILE A 3 -29.46 2.00 27.78
C ILE A 3 -29.15 1.21 26.50
N LEU A 4 -29.58 1.72 25.34
CA LEU A 4 -29.18 1.19 24.05
C LEU A 4 -27.70 1.51 23.84
N LEU A 5 -26.83 0.52 24.02
CA LEU A 5 -25.46 0.57 23.50
C LEU A 5 -25.57 0.67 21.97
N HIS A 6 -25.36 1.87 21.47
CA HIS A 6 -25.03 2.14 20.09
C HIS A 6 -23.65 1.52 19.85
N HIS A 7 -23.63 0.28 19.36
CA HIS A 7 -22.43 -0.26 18.74
C HIS A 7 -22.09 0.67 17.57
N PRO A 8 -20.93 1.37 17.58
CA PRO A 8 -20.48 2.05 16.38
C PRO A 8 -20.34 0.97 15.31
N LYS A 9 -21.14 1.07 14.26
CA LYS A 9 -20.92 0.28 13.05
C LYS A 9 -19.59 0.77 12.49
N VAL A 10 -18.51 0.07 12.85
CA VAL A 10 -17.22 0.18 12.15
C VAL A 10 -17.55 -0.21 10.72
N SER A 11 -17.82 0.80 9.92
CA SER A 11 -17.99 0.61 8.49
C SER A 11 -16.61 0.16 8.01
N PRO A 12 -16.49 -0.96 7.27
CA PRO A 12 -15.20 -1.37 6.78
C PRO A 12 -14.61 -0.16 6.05
N ALA A 13 -13.46 0.32 6.51
CA ALA A 13 -12.76 1.38 5.82
C ALA A 13 -12.55 0.87 4.39
N THR A 14 -13.15 1.54 3.41
CA THR A 14 -12.96 1.19 2.01
C THR A 14 -11.46 1.27 1.76
N ARG A 15 -10.82 0.12 1.60
CA ARG A 15 -9.39 0.03 1.34
C ARG A 15 -9.13 0.82 0.06
N ARG A 16 -8.47 1.97 0.20
CA ARG A 16 -8.05 2.74 -0.96
C ARG A 16 -6.96 1.97 -1.68
N GLU A 17 -7.27 1.54 -2.89
CA GLU A 17 -6.33 0.89 -3.79
C GLU A 17 -5.28 1.90 -4.28
N LEU A 18 -4.05 1.42 -4.49
CA LEU A 18 -2.98 2.22 -5.09
C LEU A 18 -3.19 2.28 -6.61
N GLY A 19 -2.99 3.46 -7.19
CA GLY A 19 -2.79 3.61 -8.63
C GLY A 19 -1.43 3.05 -9.03
N TRP A 20 -1.38 2.38 -10.17
CA TRP A 20 -0.14 1.76 -10.66
C TRP A 20 0.15 2.22 -12.09
N ALA A 21 1.37 2.68 -12.30
CA ALA A 21 1.92 2.96 -13.62
C ALA A 21 3.17 2.10 -13.83
N ARG A 22 3.30 1.51 -15.03
CA ARG A 22 4.56 0.92 -15.48
C ARG A 22 5.41 2.05 -16.05
N ALA A 23 6.48 2.41 -15.35
CA ALA A 23 7.37 3.49 -15.77
C ALA A 23 8.48 2.98 -16.71
N ASP A 24 8.91 1.72 -16.56
CA ASP A 24 9.84 1.06 -17.48
C ASP A 24 9.60 -0.47 -17.49
N ASP A 25 10.33 -1.19 -18.34
CA ASP A 25 10.44 -2.63 -18.33
C ASP A 25 11.03 -3.15 -17.02
N GLY A 26 10.15 -3.68 -16.17
CA GLY A 26 10.55 -4.17 -14.85
C GLY A 26 10.46 -3.11 -13.76
N PHE A 27 9.94 -1.92 -14.04
CA PHE A 27 9.81 -0.85 -13.05
C PHE A 27 8.38 -0.29 -13.00
N TRP A 28 7.81 -0.29 -11.80
CA TRP A 28 6.46 0.21 -11.53
C TRP A 28 6.47 1.27 -10.43
N VAL A 29 5.62 2.27 -10.61
CA VAL A 29 5.39 3.35 -9.65
C VAL A 29 3.97 3.24 -9.12
N ALA A 30 3.84 3.40 -7.82
CA ALA A 30 2.54 3.49 -7.15
C ALA A 30 2.22 4.93 -6.77
N ASP A 31 0.96 5.30 -6.94
CA ASP A 31 0.37 6.50 -6.38
C ASP A 31 -0.75 6.15 -5.39
N ASP A 32 -0.87 6.96 -4.35
CA ASP A 32 -1.97 6.97 -3.40
C ASP A 32 -2.67 8.33 -3.50
N ALA A 33 -3.82 8.37 -4.16
CA ALA A 33 -4.60 9.60 -4.34
C ALA A 33 -3.74 10.79 -4.83
N ALA A 34 -2.99 10.55 -5.91
CA ALA A 34 -2.06 11.48 -6.55
C ALA A 34 -0.79 11.82 -5.75
N ALA A 35 -0.57 11.23 -4.57
CA ALA A 35 0.71 11.27 -3.87
C ALA A 35 1.56 10.04 -4.24
N PHE A 36 2.87 10.23 -4.42
CA PHE A 36 3.79 9.12 -4.65
C PHE A 36 3.81 8.17 -3.45
N ALA A 37 3.49 6.90 -3.68
CA ALA A 37 3.38 5.89 -2.63
C ALA A 37 4.60 4.96 -2.56
N GLY A 38 5.30 4.75 -3.67
CA GLY A 38 6.49 3.91 -3.73
C GLY A 38 6.75 3.31 -5.10
N THR A 39 7.69 2.38 -5.15
CA THR A 39 8.14 1.72 -6.39
C THR A 39 8.30 0.22 -6.22
N ILE A 40 8.21 -0.48 -7.35
CA ILE A 40 8.59 -1.88 -7.49
C ILE A 40 9.61 -1.97 -8.63
N ASP A 41 10.74 -2.60 -8.37
CA ASP A 41 11.79 -2.84 -9.35
C ASP A 41 12.05 -4.34 -9.50
N ARG A 42 12.11 -4.85 -10.74
CA ARG A 42 12.36 -6.25 -11.03
C ARG A 42 13.84 -6.48 -11.25
N GLN A 43 14.47 -7.20 -10.32
CA GLN A 43 15.89 -7.56 -10.39
C GLN A 43 16.06 -9.07 -10.32
N ASN A 44 16.76 -9.66 -11.28
CA ASN A 44 17.12 -11.09 -11.28
C ASN A 44 15.94 -12.06 -11.05
N GLY A 45 14.74 -11.70 -11.51
CA GLY A 45 13.53 -12.52 -11.33
C GLY A 45 12.76 -12.27 -10.03
N HIS A 46 13.23 -11.37 -9.18
CA HIS A 46 12.56 -10.91 -7.96
C HIS A 46 12.05 -9.47 -8.11
N PHE A 47 11.13 -9.07 -7.25
CA PHE A 47 10.50 -7.76 -7.21
C PHE A 47 10.84 -7.07 -5.90
N SER A 48 11.70 -6.07 -5.96
CA SER A 48 12.11 -5.25 -4.82
C SER A 48 11.13 -4.09 -4.62
N VAL A 49 10.67 -3.90 -3.40
CA VAL A 49 9.66 -2.87 -3.06
C VAL A 49 10.28 -1.79 -2.21
N ARG A 50 10.01 -0.53 -2.57
CA ARG A 50 10.37 0.63 -1.78
C ARG A 50 9.18 1.55 -1.55
N ASN A 51 9.11 2.20 -0.40
CA ASN A 51 8.04 3.15 -0.09
C ASN A 51 8.31 4.54 -0.71
N GLY A 52 7.41 5.49 -0.44
CA GLY A 52 7.50 6.87 -0.92
C GLY A 52 8.75 7.64 -0.46
N PHE A 53 9.48 7.14 0.54
CA PHE A 53 10.73 7.70 1.05
C PHE A 53 11.96 6.92 0.56
N ALA A 54 11.78 6.04 -0.42
CA ALA A 54 12.79 5.11 -0.94
C ALA A 54 13.32 4.09 0.08
N GLU A 55 12.62 3.90 1.21
CA GLU A 55 12.96 2.88 2.20
C GLU A 55 12.55 1.50 1.67
N TYR A 56 13.43 0.52 1.86
CA TYR A 56 13.20 -0.85 1.43
C TYR A 56 12.15 -1.53 2.31
N ILE A 57 11.16 -2.15 1.67
CA ILE A 57 10.09 -2.91 2.34
C ILE A 57 10.38 -4.42 2.29
N GLY A 58 10.87 -4.91 1.16
CA GLY A 58 11.08 -6.35 0.96
C GLY A 58 11.29 -6.72 -0.50
N ASP A 59 11.70 -7.97 -0.71
CA ASP A 59 11.77 -8.63 -2.03
C ASP A 59 10.74 -9.75 -2.12
N TYR A 60 10.11 -9.86 -3.29
CA TYR A 60 9.03 -10.80 -3.52
C TYR A 60 9.26 -11.56 -4.83
N SER A 61 8.74 -12.79 -4.90
CA SER A 61 8.84 -13.64 -6.10
C SER A 61 7.86 -13.25 -7.21
N THR A 62 6.84 -12.44 -6.91
CA THR A 62 5.81 -12.04 -7.87
C THR A 62 5.47 -10.57 -7.72
N LEU A 63 5.08 -9.94 -8.84
CA LEU A 63 4.60 -8.56 -8.85
C LEU A 63 3.39 -8.37 -7.93
N ALA A 64 2.44 -9.31 -7.93
CA ALA A 64 1.25 -9.23 -7.09
C ALA A 64 1.58 -9.22 -5.59
N ALA A 65 2.53 -10.05 -5.14
CA ALA A 65 2.98 -10.05 -3.75
C ALA A 65 3.68 -8.73 -3.38
N ALA A 66 4.50 -8.19 -4.29
CA ALA A 66 5.14 -6.89 -4.11
C ALA A 66 4.13 -5.74 -4.01
N GLN A 67 3.11 -5.72 -4.88
CA GLN A 67 2.04 -4.71 -4.85
C GLN A 67 1.21 -4.81 -3.56
N ALA A 68 0.87 -6.03 -3.12
CA ALA A 68 0.14 -6.26 -1.88
C ALA A 68 0.93 -5.79 -0.65
N ALA A 69 2.25 -6.01 -0.64
CA ALA A 69 3.12 -5.54 0.43
C ALA A 69 3.18 -4.02 0.51
N LEU A 70 3.32 -3.32 -0.62
CA LEU A 70 3.29 -1.86 -0.63
C LEU A 70 1.93 -1.32 -0.15
N ALA A 71 0.82 -1.89 -0.62
CA ALA A 71 -0.51 -1.50 -0.20
C ALA A 71 -0.72 -1.70 1.32
N ALA A 72 -0.24 -2.81 1.88
CA ALA A 72 -0.29 -3.05 3.32
C ALA A 72 0.57 -2.04 4.11
N HIS A 73 1.76 -1.69 3.59
CA HIS A 73 2.63 -0.71 4.22
C HIS A 73 1.99 0.68 4.24
N VAL A 74 1.41 1.12 3.12
CA VAL A 74 0.72 2.42 3.03
C VAL A 74 -0.48 2.47 3.97
N GLU A 75 -1.30 1.43 4.03
CA GLU A 75 -2.47 1.38 4.92
C GLU A 75 -2.08 1.47 6.40
N ARG A 76 -1.00 0.80 6.79
CA ARG A 76 -0.45 0.92 8.14
C ARG A 76 0.02 2.35 8.43
N ALA A 77 0.78 2.96 7.51
CA ALA A 77 1.27 4.33 7.67
C ALA A 77 0.14 5.36 7.77
N ARG A 78 -0.98 5.17 7.06
CA ARG A 78 -2.19 5.99 7.20
C ARG A 78 -2.81 5.85 8.59
N SER A 79 -2.89 4.63 9.10
CA SER A 79 -3.49 4.35 10.42
C SER A 79 -2.68 4.94 11.58
N GLU A 80 -1.36 5.04 11.42
CA GLU A 80 -0.44 5.60 12.42
C GLU A 80 -0.39 7.13 12.44
N ARG A 81 -0.92 7.81 11.41
CA ARG A 81 -1.03 9.26 11.33
C ARG A 81 -2.49 9.67 11.48
N PRO A 82 -3.05 9.72 12.71
CA PRO A 82 -4.37 10.29 12.90
C PRO A 82 -4.31 11.77 12.50
N CYS A 83 -5.22 12.15 11.59
CA CYS A 83 -5.46 13.54 11.22
C CYS A 83 -5.83 14.38 12.45
#